data_AF-A0A953JZA9-F1
#
_entry.id   AF-A0A953JZA9-F1
#
_cell.length_a   1.000
_cell.length_b   1.000
_cell.length_c   1.000
_cell.angle_alpha   90.00
_cell.angle_beta   90.00
_cell.angle_gamma   90.00
#
_symmetry.space_group_name_H-M   'P 1'
#
loop_
_entity.id
_entity.type
_entity.pdbx_description
1 polymer ?
#
loop_
_entity_poly.entity_id
_entity_poly.type
_entity_poly.pdbx_seq_one_letter_code
_entity_poly.pdbx_strand_id
1 'polypeptide(L)' 'MGKGDKKSTKGKRWRGSYGNTRPSKVKKVTAAASAPKAKKAPAKKAKKAE' A
#
# COMPACT_ATOMS: atom_id res chain seq x y z
N MET A 1 10.43 0.85 3.78
CA MET A 1 10.90 2.25 3.57
C MET A 1 10.76 3.06 4.86
N GLY A 2 11.83 3.74 5.28
CA GLY A 2 11.92 4.45 6.57
C GLY A 2 11.50 5.93 6.51
N LYS A 3 11.70 6.67 7.61
CA LYS A 3 11.39 8.11 7.70
C LYS A 3 12.31 8.99 6.83
N GLY A 4 13.56 8.56 6.59
CA GLY A 4 14.52 9.28 5.75
C GLY A 4 14.27 9.14 4.24
N ASP A 5 13.42 8.21 3.82
CA ASP A 5 13.18 7.95 2.40
C ASP A 5 12.16 8.94 1.81
N LYS A 6 12.67 9.90 1.03
CA LYS A 6 11.92 10.99 0.38
C LYS A 6 10.95 10.51 -0.70
N LYS A 7 11.13 9.30 -1.24
CA LYS A 7 10.27 8.73 -2.29
C LYS A 7 9.11 7.96 -1.69
N SER A 8 9.25 7.46 -0.46
CA SER A 8 8.17 6.74 0.24
C SER A 8 7.05 7.64 0.76
N THR A 9 5.85 7.09 0.89
CA THR A 9 4.73 7.78 1.58
C THR A 9 5.08 8.07 3.05
N LYS A 10 5.83 7.18 3.71
CA LYS A 10 6.23 7.32 5.13
C LYS A 10 7.18 8.50 5.33
N GLY A 11 8.22 8.63 4.51
CA GLY A 11 9.15 9.76 4.59
C GLY A 11 8.53 11.07 4.13
N LYS A 12 7.64 11.06 3.12
CA LYS A 12 6.86 12.27 2.77
C LYS A 12 5.95 12.74 3.91
N ARG A 13 5.28 11.81 4.62
CA ARG A 13 4.45 12.12 5.80
C ARG A 13 5.28 12.70 6.94
N TRP A 14 6.45 12.11 7.23
CA TRP A 14 7.36 12.61 8.27
C TRP A 14 7.83 14.04 8.00
N ARG A 15 8.15 14.36 6.73
CA ARG A 15 8.61 15.69 6.32
C ARG A 15 7.49 16.70 6.06
N GLY A 16 6.22 16.33 6.26
CA GLY A 16 5.07 17.21 5.96
C GLY A 16 4.84 17.54 4.48
N SER A 17 5.62 16.95 3.55
CA SER A 17 5.57 17.27 2.12
C SER A 17 4.60 16.39 1.33
N TYR A 18 4.16 16.89 0.18
CA TYR A 18 3.33 16.16 -0.79
C TYR A 18 4.14 15.74 -2.04
N GLY A 19 3.53 15.00 -2.96
CA GLY A 19 4.09 14.63 -4.26
C GLY A 19 3.50 13.32 -4.76
N ASN A 20 4.13 12.69 -5.76
CA ASN A 20 3.56 11.53 -6.45
C ASN A 20 3.11 10.40 -5.52
N THR A 21 3.92 10.06 -4.51
CA THR A 21 3.62 8.99 -3.55
C THR A 21 2.79 9.42 -2.32
N ARG A 22 2.52 10.72 -2.16
CA ARG A 22 1.62 11.28 -1.14
C ARG A 22 0.87 12.48 -1.72
N PRO A 23 -0.25 12.26 -2.43
CA PRO A 23 -1.01 13.34 -3.06
C PRO A 23 -1.80 14.16 -2.02
N SER A 24 -2.06 15.44 -2.33
CA SER A 24 -2.75 16.39 -1.44
C SER A 24 -4.28 16.31 -1.52
N LYS A 25 -4.81 16.08 -2.72
CA LYS A 25 -6.20 15.68 -2.96
C LYS A 25 -6.21 14.23 -3.43
N VAL A 26 -7.32 13.52 -3.23
CA VAL A 26 -7.56 12.19 -3.82
C VAL A 26 -7.74 12.34 -5.34
N LYS A 27 -6.77 12.94 -6.03
CA LYS A 27 -6.62 12.79 -7.46
C LYS A 27 -5.94 11.44 -7.63
N LYS A 28 -6.60 10.53 -8.35
CA LYS A 28 -6.07 9.25 -8.83
C LYS A 28 -4.87 9.54 -9.76
N VAL A 29 -3.79 10.09 -9.23
CA VAL A 29 -2.50 9.97 -9.91
C VAL A 29 -2.17 8.51 -9.76
N THR A 30 -2.24 7.82 -10.90
CA THR A 30 -1.93 6.42 -11.08
C THR A 30 -0.49 6.19 -10.61
N ALA A 31 -0.31 6.05 -9.29
CA ALA A 31 0.76 5.23 -8.78
C ALA A 31 0.49 3.88 -9.43
N ALA A 32 1.27 3.58 -10.48
CA ALA A 32 1.14 2.39 -11.31
C ALA A 32 0.72 1.26 -10.38
N ALA A 33 -0.56 0.88 -10.51
CA ALA A 33 -1.23 0.07 -9.54
C ALA A 33 -0.38 -1.19 -9.44
N SER A 34 0.37 -1.32 -8.35
CA SER A 34 0.77 -2.64 -7.89
C SER A 34 -0.58 -3.26 -7.58
N ALA A 35 -1.10 -3.99 -8.58
CA ALA A 35 -2.43 -4.56 -8.56
C ALA A 35 -2.65 -5.16 -7.17
N PRO A 36 -3.84 -4.97 -6.56
CA PRO A 36 -4.13 -5.67 -5.32
C PRO A 36 -3.94 -7.15 -5.60
N LYS A 37 -2.83 -7.74 -5.13
CA LYS A 37 -2.70 -9.19 -5.07
C LYS A 37 -3.90 -9.63 -4.28
N ALA A 38 -4.80 -10.29 -5.00
CA ALA A 38 -6.10 -10.72 -4.53
C ALA A 38 -5.97 -11.20 -3.09
N LYS A 39 -6.75 -10.59 -2.19
CA LYS A 39 -6.96 -11.16 -0.87
C LYS A 39 -7.64 -12.52 -1.12
N LYS A 40 -6.85 -13.60 -1.16
CA LYS A 40 -7.43 -14.94 -0.98
C LYS A 40 -8.08 -14.91 0.40
N ALA A 41 -9.40 -15.06 0.39
CA ALA A 41 -10.22 -15.18 1.57
C ALA A 41 -9.68 -16.30 2.49
N PRO A 42 -9.86 -16.19 3.82
CA PRO A 42 -9.44 -17.23 4.76
C PRO A 42 -10.37 -18.44 4.63
N ALA A 43 -9.91 -19.51 3.98
CA ALA A 43 -10.62 -20.79 3.99
C ALA A 43 -10.45 -21.45 5.37
N LYS A 44 -11.45 -21.27 6.24
CA LYS A 44 -11.71 -22.20 7.35
C LYS A 44 -12.41 -23.45 6.81
N LYS A 45 -11.96 -24.63 7.29
CA LYS A 45 -12.59 -25.97 7.43
C LYS A 45 -11.57 -27.03 6.97
N ALA A 46 -10.83 -27.73 7.85
CA ALA A 46 -11.21 -28.77 8.83
C ALA A 46 -11.73 -30.09 8.20
N LYS A 47 -10.99 -31.18 8.46
CA LYS A 47 -11.23 -32.64 8.19
C LYS A 47 -11.20 -33.06 6.71
N LYS A 48 -10.64 -34.21 6.29
CA LYS A 48 -10.53 -35.59 6.85
C LYS A 48 -9.38 -36.28 6.06
N ALA A 49 -8.34 -36.87 6.67
CA ALA A 49 -8.20 -38.30 6.99
C ALA A 49 -8.78 -39.27 5.95
N GLU A 50 -7.91 -39.86 5.13
CA GLU A 50 -7.87 -41.29 4.78
C GLU A 50 -6.45 -41.64 4.31
#